data_AF-A0A7L2AAK8-F1
#
_entry.id   AF-A0A7L2AAK8-F1
#
_cell.length_a   1.000
_cell.length_b   1.000
_cell.length_c   1.000
_cell.angle_alpha   90.00
_cell.angle_beta   90.00
_cell.angle_gamma   90.00
#
_symmetry.space_group_name_H-M   'P 1'
#
loop_
_entity.id
_entity.type
_entity.pdbx_description
1 polymer ?
#
loop_
_entity_poly.entity_id
_entity_poly.type
_entity_poly.pdbx_seq_one_letter_code
_entity_poly.pdbx_strand_id
1 'polypeptide(L)' 'LAVSGAAVSGLALSPLVPLALDAYGWRGALLLLGGVSLHMVAAGALLRPPRAGAEPPEPSPERPEPPE' A
#
# COMPACT_ATOMS: atom_id res chain seq x y z
N LEU A 1 1.25 9.45 8.34
CA LEU A 1 1.01 7.98 8.38
C LEU A 1 2.07 7.20 7.61
N ALA A 2 2.27 7.44 6.31
CA ALA A 2 3.30 6.72 5.52
C ALA A 2 4.73 6.85 6.10
N VAL A 3 5.15 8.05 6.49
CA VAL A 3 6.48 8.28 7.10
C VAL A 3 6.62 7.64 8.48
N SER A 4 5.56 7.67 9.28
CA SER A 4 5.52 7.08 10.62
C SER A 4 5.57 5.56 10.57
N GLY A 5 4.85 4.94 9.62
CA GLY A 5 4.88 3.49 9.40
C GLY A 5 6.25 3.00 8.95
N ALA A 6 6.91 3.72 8.06
CA ALA A 6 8.28 3.39 7.64
C ALA A 6 9.28 3.47 8.81
N ALA A 7 9.17 4.50 9.66
CA ALA A 7 10.02 4.65 10.85
C ALA A 7 9.81 3.52 11.86
N VAL A 8 8.55 3.17 12.17
CA VAL A 8 8.22 2.07 13.10
C VAL A 8 8.74 0.74 12.58
N SER A 9 8.55 0.45 11.29
CA SER A 9 9.07 -0.77 10.67
C SER A 9 10.60 -0.85 10.73
N GLY A 10 11.30 0.27 10.49
CA GLY A 10 12.76 0.32 10.59
C GLY A 10 13.27 0.06 12.02
N LEU A 11 12.63 0.66 13.03
CA LEU A 11 12.96 0.43 14.44
C LEU A 11 12.66 -1.01 14.87
N ALA A 12 11.55 -1.58 14.41
CA ALA A 12 11.20 -2.97 14.72
C ALA A 12 12.11 -3.98 14.01
N LEU A 13 12.50 -3.74 12.75
CA LEU A 13 13.39 -4.63 12.01
C LEU A 13 14.81 -4.68 12.60
N SER A 14 15.28 -3.56 13.18
CA SER A 14 16.64 -3.44 13.70
C SER A 14 17.03 -4.57 14.69
N PRO A 15 16.24 -4.90 15.73
CA PRO A 15 16.50 -6.06 16.58
C PRO A 15 15.95 -7.37 16.01
N LEU A 16 14.90 -7.33 15.19
CA LEU A 16 14.14 -8.52 14.79
C LEU A 16 14.83 -9.32 13.69
N VAL A 17 15.61 -8.67 12.82
CA VAL A 17 16.40 -9.35 11.78
C VAL A 17 17.54 -10.18 12.38
N PRO A 18 18.41 -9.65 13.27
CA PRO A 18 19.42 -10.45 13.95
C PRO A 18 18.82 -11.61 14.76
N LEU A 19 17.70 -11.36 15.46
CA LEU A 19 17.01 -12.41 16.22
C LEU A 19 16.48 -13.54 15.32
N ALA A 20 15.90 -13.19 14.16
CA ALA A 20 15.42 -14.17 13.21
C ALA A 20 16.57 -14.98 12.57
N LEU A 21 17.71 -14.34 12.32
CA LEU A 21 18.91 -15.01 11.84
C LEU A 21 19.49 -15.96 12.87
N ASP A 22 19.48 -15.59 14.14
CA ASP A 22 20.00 -16.43 15.24
C ASP A 22 19.08 -17.63 15.50
N ALA A 23 17.76 -17.42 15.51
CA ALA A 23 16.78 -18.47 15.78
C ALA A 23 16.53 -19.42 14.60
N TYR A 24 16.55 -18.93 13.36
CA TYR A 24 16.12 -19.70 12.18
C TYR A 24 17.20 -19.80 11.09
N GLY A 25 18.38 -19.24 11.30
CA GLY A 25 19.43 -19.13 10.29
C GLY A 25 19.04 -18.23 9.12
N TRP A 26 19.95 -18.12 8.15
CA TRP A 26 19.76 -17.25 6.99
C TRP A 26 18.57 -17.65 6.11
N ARG A 27 18.35 -18.95 5.90
CA ARG A 27 17.24 -19.46 5.08
C ARG A 27 15.90 -19.18 5.72
N GLY A 28 15.78 -19.45 7.03
CA GLY A 28 14.54 -19.24 7.76
C GLY A 28 14.20 -17.76 7.89
N ALA A 29 15.19 -16.91 8.15
CA ALA A 29 14.99 -15.46 8.18
C ALA A 29 14.51 -14.90 6.82
N LEU A 30 15.11 -15.34 5.71
CA LEU A 30 14.66 -14.93 4.36
C LEU A 30 13.23 -15.40 4.06
N LEU A 31 12.87 -16.62 4.46
CA LEU A 31 11.51 -17.13 4.29
C LEU A 31 10.50 -16.37 5.14
N LEU A 32 10.82 -16.07 6.41
CA LEU A 32 9.96 -15.31 7.31
C LEU A 32 9.73 -13.89 6.78
N LEU A 33 10.81 -13.20 6.39
CA LEU A 33 10.75 -11.84 5.86
C LEU A 33 10.00 -11.79 4.52
N GLY A 34 10.20 -12.80 3.66
CA GLY A 34 9.45 -12.97 2.42
C GLY A 34 7.95 -13.18 2.66
N GLY A 35 7.59 -14.01 3.65
CA GLY A 35 6.20 -14.25 4.03
C GLY A 35 5.49 -12.98 4.54
N VAL A 36 6.15 -12.21 5.40
CA VAL A 36 5.63 -10.91 5.87
C VAL A 36 5.44 -9.94 4.70
N SER A 37 6.41 -9.87 3.79
CA SER A 37 6.34 -9.01 2.60
C SER A 37 5.15 -9.38 1.70
N LEU A 38 4.91 -10.67 1.48
CA LEU A 38 3.78 -11.14 0.68
C LEU A 38 2.43 -10.76 1.32
N HIS A 39 2.28 -10.89 2.65
CA HIS A 39 1.06 -10.47 3.36
C HIS A 39 0.79 -8.97 3.20
N MET A 40 1.85 -8.14 3.25
CA MET A 40 1.71 -6.69 3.03
C MET A 40 1.28 -6.36 1.60
N VAL A 41 1.83 -7.08 0.60
CA VAL A 41 1.40 -6.94 -0.79
C VAL A 41 -0.06 -7.35 -0.96
N ALA A 42 -0.49 -8.46 -0.36
CA ALA A 42 -1.88 -8.92 -0.42
C ALA A 42 -2.83 -7.90 0.24
N ALA A 43 -2.47 -7.38 1.42
CA ALA A 43 -3.23 -6.34 2.10
C ALA A 43 -3.29 -5.04 1.27
N GLY A 44 -2.17 -4.61 0.70
CA GLY A 44 -2.09 -3.45 -0.18
C GLY A 44 -2.90 -3.61 -1.48
N ALA A 45 -2.93 -4.82 -2.05
CA ALA A 45 -3.73 -5.12 -3.23
C ALA A 45 -5.24 -5.09 -2.93
N LEU A 46 -5.65 -5.46 -1.71
CA LEU A 46 -7.06 -5.40 -1.27
C LEU A 46 -7.53 -3.97 -1.01
N LEU A 47 -6.61 -3.08 -0.62
CA LEU A 47 -6.87 -1.64 -0.54
C LEU A 47 -7.04 -1.11 -1.97
N ARG A 48 -8.27 -1.16 -2.48
CA ARG A 48 -8.66 -0.59 -3.77
C ARG A 48 -8.15 0.85 -3.84
N PRO A 49 -7.20 1.17 -4.74
CA PRO A 49 -6.72 2.54 -4.87
C PRO A 49 -7.91 3.43 -5.27
N PRO A 50 -8.15 4.56 -4.58
CA PRO A 50 -9.17 5.50 -4.99
C PRO A 50 -8.88 5.90 -6.43
N ARG A 51 -9.91 5.88 -7.29
CA ARG A 51 -9.78 6.33 -8.69
C ARG A 51 -9.16 7.73 -8.67
N ALA A 52 -7.92 7.84 -9.11
CA ALA A 52 -7.30 9.13 -9.36
C ALA A 52 -8.15 9.81 -10.43
N GLY A 53 -8.95 10.80 -10.03
CA GLY A 53 -9.82 11.56 -10.93
C GLY A 53 -10.96 10.75 -11.55
N ALA A 54 -12.05 10.54 -10.82
CA ALA A 54 -13.34 10.68 -11.49
C ALA A 54 -13.48 12.18 -11.77
N GLU A 55 -13.07 12.61 -12.97
CA GLU A 55 -13.42 13.93 -13.47
C GLU A 55 -14.95 14.07 -13.37
N PRO A 56 -15.48 15.17 -12.80
CA PRO A 56 -16.91 15.42 -12.83
C PRO A 56 -17.38 15.37 -14.29
N PRO A 57 -18.54 14.75 -14.59
CA PRO A 57 -19.07 14.81 -15.95
C PRO A 57 -19.20 16.28 -16.35
N GLU A 58 -18.52 16.67 -17.44
CA GLU A 58 -18.66 18.02 -17.99
C GLU A 58 -20.16 18.32 -18.15
N PRO A 59 -20.63 19.50 -17.68
CA PRO A 59 -22.01 19.88 -17.88
C PRO A 59 -22.23 20.03 -19.39
N SER A 60 -23.04 19.12 -19.94
CA SER A 60 -23.49 19.15 -21.31
C SER A 60 -23.99 20.56 -21.64
N PRO A 61 -23.50 21.21 -22.71
CA PRO A 61 -23.95 22.56 -23.04
C PRO A 61 -25.46 22.52 -23.27
N GLU A 62 -26.18 23.25 -22.41
CA GLU A 62 -27.61 23.50 -22.58
C GLU A 62 -27.87 23.93 -24.02
N ARG A 63 -28.63 23.10 -24.72
CA ARG A 63 -29.14 23.40 -26.05
C ARG A 63 -29.97 24.68 -25.93
N PRO A 64 -29.64 25.77 -26.65
CA PRO A 64 -30.48 26.96 -26.61
C PRO A 64 -31.84 26.60 -27.23
N GLU A 65 -32.88 26.63 -26.39
CA GLU A 65 -34.28 26.58 -26.79
C GLU A 65 -34.55 27.74 -27.78
N PRO A 66 -35.15 27.47 -28.95
CA PRO A 66 -35.41 28.51 -29.94
C PRO A 66 -36.54 29.44 -29.45
N PRO A 67 -36.44 30.76 -29.66
CA PRO A 67 -37.51 31.68 -29.30
C PRO A 67 -38.74 31.47 -30.21
N GLU A 68 -39.92 31.34 -29.59
CA GLU A 68 -41.24 31.43 -30.24
C GLU A 68 -41.55 32.82 -30.80
#